data_AF-A0A9D4WWL0-F1
#
_entry.id   AF-A0A9D4WWL0-F1
#
_cell.length_a   1.000
_cell.length_b   1.000
_cell.length_c   1.000
_cell.angle_alpha   90.00
_cell.angle_beta   90.00
_cell.angle_gamma   90.00
#
_symmetry.space_group_name_H-M   'P 1'
#
loop_
_entity.id
_entity.type
_entity.pdbx_description
1 polymer ?
#
loop_
_entity_poly.entity_id
_entity_poly.type
_entity_poly.pdbx_seq_one_letter_code
_entity_poly.pdbx_strand_id
1 'polypeptide(L)'
;MKFHQGGSGYAKNIKFLNIVMHNVSNPIIIDQNYCDQETECQEQDSAVQLSNVVYENIRGTSASEVAIKLECSKAVPCKGIHLQDVVLTPEGNDGTIAKCENVRYSNSGRFFPKCQP
;
A
#
# COMPACT_ATOMS: atom_id res chain seq x y z
N MET A 1 -5.71 -1.65 -2.92
CA MET A 1 -6.87 -1.94 -2.08
C MET A 1 -7.25 -0.67 -1.32
N LYS A 2 -8.53 -0.33 -1.28
CA LYS A 2 -9.06 0.84 -0.56
C LYS A 2 -10.20 0.38 0.33
N PHE A 3 -10.30 0.91 1.54
CA PHE A 3 -11.35 0.61 2.51
C PHE A 3 -11.92 1.91 3.03
N HIS A 4 -13.25 2.03 3.02
CA HIS A 4 -13.94 3.21 3.52
C HIS A 4 -13.71 3.39 5.03
N GLN A 5 -13.40 4.61 5.44
CA GLN A 5 -13.19 4.96 6.83
C GLN A 5 -14.47 4.76 7.65
N GLY A 6 -14.38 4.23 8.88
CA GLY A 6 -15.57 3.87 9.67
C GLY A 6 -16.23 2.55 9.27
N GLY A 7 -15.67 1.86 8.26
CA GLY A 7 -16.12 0.53 7.87
C GLY A 7 -15.80 -0.54 8.92
N SER A 8 -16.54 -1.65 8.87
CA SER A 8 -16.32 -2.81 9.74
C SER A 8 -16.20 -4.10 8.93
N GLY A 9 -15.58 -5.12 9.52
CA GLY A 9 -15.32 -6.41 8.87
C GLY A 9 -13.83 -6.72 8.75
N TYR A 10 -13.49 -7.70 7.92
CA TYR A 10 -12.10 -8.13 7.74
C TYR A 10 -11.80 -8.53 6.29
N ALA A 11 -10.54 -8.34 5.91
CA ALA A 11 -9.95 -8.87 4.69
C ALA A 11 -8.63 -9.55 5.07
N LYS A 12 -8.46 -10.83 4.70
CA LYS A 12 -7.29 -11.60 5.15
C LYS A 12 -6.78 -12.60 4.13
N ASN A 13 -5.50 -12.95 4.24
CA ASN A 13 -4.82 -13.98 3.43
C ASN A 13 -4.88 -13.68 1.93
N ILE A 14 -4.46 -12.46 1.55
CA ILE A 14 -4.49 -11.98 0.17
C ILE A 14 -3.08 -12.05 -0.41
N LYS A 15 -2.94 -12.48 -1.66
CA LYS A 15 -1.65 -12.58 -2.34
C LYS A 15 -1.71 -11.94 -3.73
N PHE A 16 -0.72 -11.10 -4.03
CA PHE A 16 -0.44 -10.53 -5.34
C PHE A 16 0.92 -11.03 -5.79
N LEU A 17 0.95 -11.87 -6.83
CA LEU A 17 2.14 -12.62 -7.21
C LEU A 17 2.48 -12.40 -8.69
N ASN A 18 3.77 -12.27 -9.01
CA ASN A 18 4.30 -12.28 -10.37
C ASN A 18 3.68 -11.22 -11.30
N ILE A 19 3.61 -9.97 -10.81
CA ILE A 19 2.98 -8.87 -11.54
C ILE A 19 4.05 -7.98 -12.18
N VAL A 20 3.86 -7.66 -13.46
CA VAL A 20 4.66 -6.66 -14.18
C VAL A 20 3.79 -5.45 -14.50
N MET A 21 4.21 -4.25 -14.09
CA MET A 21 3.47 -3.00 -14.30
C MET A 21 4.28 -2.03 -15.16
N HIS A 22 3.61 -1.30 -16.04
CA HIS A 22 4.23 -0.32 -16.93
C HIS A 22 3.47 0.99 -16.89
N ASN A 23 4.16 2.08 -16.54
CA ASN A 23 3.59 3.42 -16.49
C ASN A 23 2.28 3.48 -15.68
N VAL A 24 2.26 2.87 -14.49
CA VAL A 24 1.07 2.81 -13.62
C VAL A 24 1.18 3.87 -12.52
N SER A 25 0.12 4.65 -12.30
CA SER A 25 0.05 5.55 -11.15
C SER A 25 -0.21 4.77 -9.86
N ASN A 26 0.61 5.01 -8.84
CA ASN A 26 0.59 4.32 -7.54
C ASN A 26 0.43 2.78 -7.67
N PRO A 27 1.39 2.05 -8.27
CA PRO A 27 1.29 0.61 -8.52
C PRO A 27 0.83 -0.26 -7.33
N ILE A 28 1.22 0.08 -6.10
CA ILE A 28 0.78 -0.63 -4.89
C ILE A 28 0.11 0.37 -3.94
N ILE A 29 -1.14 0.09 -3.58
CA ILE A 29 -1.92 0.89 -2.63
C ILE A 29 -2.58 0.00 -1.58
N ILE A 30 -2.43 0.35 -0.32
CA ILE A 30 -3.34 0.07 0.78
C ILE A 30 -3.76 1.42 1.34
N ASP A 31 -5.06 1.70 1.35
CA ASP A 31 -5.63 2.94 1.86
C ASP A 31 -6.85 2.62 2.70
N GLN A 32 -6.70 2.63 4.02
CA GLN A 32 -7.80 2.43 4.98
C GLN A 32 -8.49 3.73 5.39
N ASN A 33 -8.04 4.87 4.87
CA ASN A 33 -8.61 6.19 5.14
C ASN A 33 -9.40 6.69 3.93
N TYR A 34 -9.87 5.78 3.08
CA TYR A 34 -10.58 6.17 1.88
C TYR A 34 -11.89 6.87 2.23
N CYS A 35 -12.03 8.07 1.71
CA CYS A 35 -13.16 8.97 1.90
C CYS A 35 -13.52 9.51 0.52
N ASP A 36 -14.79 9.45 0.15
CA ASP A 36 -15.33 9.92 -1.13
C ASP A 36 -16.00 11.30 -1.02
N GLN A 37 -15.93 11.92 0.17
CA GLN A 37 -16.46 13.26 0.42
C GLN A 37 -15.48 14.33 -0.05
N GLU A 38 -16.01 15.49 -0.47
CA GLU A 38 -15.19 16.65 -0.88
C GLU A 38 -14.42 17.26 0.30
N THR A 39 -14.92 17.08 1.53
CA THR A 39 -14.26 17.52 2.77
C THR A 39 -13.52 16.35 3.43
N GLU A 40 -12.44 16.65 4.17
CA GLU A 40 -11.74 15.64 4.95
C GLU A 40 -12.70 14.90 5.89
N CYS A 41 -12.74 13.57 5.75
CA CYS A 41 -13.46 12.72 6.69
C CYS A 41 -12.79 12.84 8.07
N GLN A 42 -13.61 12.95 9.11
CA GLN A 42 -13.11 12.86 10.48
C GLN A 42 -12.50 11.49 10.72
N GLU A 43 -11.34 11.44 11.38
CA GLU A 43 -10.73 10.18 11.81
C GLU A 43 -11.76 9.33 12.56
N GLN A 44 -12.03 8.13 12.05
CA GLN A 44 -12.95 7.18 12.67
C GLN A 44 -12.18 6.15 13.49
N ASP A 45 -12.78 5.74 14.61
CA ASP A 45 -12.23 4.73 15.51
C ASP A 45 -12.42 3.29 15.01
N SER A 46 -13.04 3.11 13.84
CA SER A 46 -13.23 1.80 13.21
C SER A 46 -12.76 1.79 11.76
N ALA A 47 -12.21 0.66 11.35
CA ALA A 47 -11.89 0.35 9.97
C ALA A 47 -11.92 -1.17 9.76
N VAL A 48 -11.99 -1.59 8.49
CA VAL A 48 -11.88 -3.01 8.13
C VAL A 48 -10.51 -3.55 8.54
N GLN A 49 -10.48 -4.62 9.35
CA GLN A 49 -9.21 -5.22 9.76
C GLN A 49 -8.56 -5.95 8.57
N LEU A 50 -7.45 -5.39 8.07
CA LEU A 50 -6.63 -6.02 7.04
C LEU A 50 -5.52 -6.87 7.67
N SER A 51 -5.37 -8.12 7.23
CA SER A 51 -4.30 -8.99 7.73
C SER A 51 -3.70 -9.95 6.69
N ASN A 52 -2.44 -10.32 6.85
CA ASN A 52 -1.74 -11.32 6.03
C ASN A 52 -1.85 -11.04 4.51
N VAL A 53 -1.30 -9.91 4.08
CA VAL A 53 -1.26 -9.52 2.67
C VAL A 53 0.16 -9.67 2.16
N VAL A 54 0.33 -10.42 1.06
CA VAL A 54 1.63 -10.68 0.45
C VAL A 54 1.68 -10.07 -0.96
N TYR A 55 2.74 -9.32 -1.22
CA TYR A 55 3.14 -8.87 -2.55
C TYR A 55 4.46 -9.54 -2.88
N GLU A 56 4.48 -10.38 -3.93
CA GLU A 56 5.65 -11.20 -4.28
C GLU A 56 5.99 -11.08 -5.76
N ASN A 57 7.27 -10.86 -6.06
CA ASN A 57 7.81 -10.78 -7.41
C ASN A 57 7.03 -9.76 -8.27
N ILE A 58 6.96 -8.53 -7.77
CA ILE A 58 6.29 -7.42 -8.47
C ILE A 58 7.36 -6.48 -9.01
N ARG A 59 7.34 -6.23 -10.31
CA ARG A 59 8.32 -5.36 -10.98
C ARG A 59 7.66 -4.39 -11.94
N GLY A 60 8.27 -3.25 -12.20
CA GLY A 60 7.71 -2.34 -13.18
C GLY A 60 8.08 -0.89 -13.00
N THR A 61 7.33 -0.04 -13.69
CA THR A 61 7.51 1.40 -13.68
C THR A 61 6.27 2.14 -13.17
N SER A 62 6.51 3.19 -12.38
CA SER A 62 5.50 4.08 -11.84
C SER A 62 5.41 5.36 -12.68
N ALA A 63 4.18 5.77 -13.00
CA ALA A 63 3.88 7.05 -13.64
C ALA A 63 3.90 8.22 -12.64
N SER A 64 3.83 7.92 -11.35
CA SER A 64 3.78 8.89 -10.25
C SER A 64 4.96 8.71 -9.30
N GLU A 65 5.40 9.79 -8.63
CA GLU A 65 6.47 9.77 -7.63
C GLU A 65 6.20 8.73 -6.51
N VAL A 66 4.97 8.71 -5.97
CA VAL A 66 4.57 7.73 -4.95
C VAL A 66 4.23 6.41 -5.63
N ALA A 67 5.17 5.47 -5.67
CA ALA A 67 4.95 4.16 -6.29
C ALA A 67 4.25 3.17 -5.33
N ILE A 68 4.51 3.31 -4.03
CA ILE A 68 3.93 2.46 -2.99
C ILE A 68 3.28 3.36 -1.94
N LYS A 69 2.00 3.13 -1.67
CA LYS A 69 1.21 3.83 -0.66
C LYS A 69 0.62 2.81 0.30
N LEU A 70 1.06 2.78 1.56
CA LEU A 70 0.58 1.86 2.59
C LEU A 70 0.06 2.67 3.79
N GLU A 71 -1.17 3.15 3.70
CA GLU A 71 -1.81 3.96 4.73
C GLU A 71 -2.89 3.14 5.43
N CYS A 72 -2.59 2.80 6.68
CA CYS A 72 -3.48 2.05 7.54
C CYS A 72 -4.13 2.97 8.59
N SER A 73 -5.29 2.55 9.10
CA SER A 73 -5.98 3.24 10.19
C SER A 73 -5.14 3.21 11.46
N LYS A 74 -5.07 4.33 12.19
CA LYS A 74 -4.44 4.39 13.52
C LYS A 74 -5.18 3.51 14.53
N ALA A 75 -6.51 3.50 14.46
CA ALA A 75 -7.37 2.74 15.38
C ALA A 75 -7.35 1.24 15.07
N VAL A 76 -7.33 0.86 13.79
CA VAL A 76 -7.31 -0.54 13.34
C VAL A 76 -6.16 -0.78 12.34
N PRO A 77 -4.91 -0.85 12.82
CA PRO A 77 -3.75 -0.95 11.94
C PRO A 77 -3.71 -2.29 11.18
N CYS A 78 -3.12 -2.25 9.99
CA CYS A 78 -2.88 -3.45 9.19
C CYS A 78 -1.88 -4.39 9.87
N LYS A 79 -2.07 -5.71 9.70
CA LYS A 79 -1.21 -6.73 10.32
C LYS A 79 -0.62 -7.68 9.28
N GLY A 80 0.67 -7.98 9.35
CA GLY A 80 1.28 -8.99 8.48
C GLY A 80 1.28 -8.62 7.00
N ILE A 81 1.72 -7.39 6.68
CA ILE A 81 2.01 -7.00 5.29
C ILE A 81 3.41 -7.51 4.95
N HIS A 82 3.55 -8.28 3.87
CA HIS A 82 4.82 -8.83 3.40
C HIS A 82 5.10 -8.39 1.96
N LEU A 83 6.30 -7.86 1.73
CA LEU A 83 6.79 -7.42 0.41
C LEU A 83 8.04 -8.21 0.05
N GLN A 84 7.95 -9.09 -0.94
CA GLN A 84 9.04 -9.94 -1.39
C GLN A 84 9.37 -9.65 -2.86
N ASP A 85 10.62 -9.31 -3.15
CA ASP A 85 11.07 -9.06 -4.53
C ASP A 85 10.18 -8.04 -5.28
N VAL A 86 9.93 -6.90 -4.64
CA VAL A 86 9.12 -5.80 -5.16
C VAL A 86 10.04 -4.66 -5.61
N VAL A 87 10.07 -4.36 -6.91
CA VAL A 87 10.93 -3.32 -7.50
C VAL A 87 10.13 -2.44 -8.47
N LEU A 88 9.83 -1.22 -8.06
CA LEU A 88 9.07 -0.24 -8.83
C LEU A 88 9.92 1.00 -9.09
N THR A 89 10.45 1.14 -10.30
CA THR A 89 11.25 2.29 -10.72
C THR A 89 10.35 3.37 -11.31
N PRO A 90 10.84 4.59 -11.54
CA PRO A 90 10.08 5.55 -12.33
C PRO A 90 10.02 5.14 -13.81
N GLU A 91 8.96 5.56 -14.49
CA GLU A 91 8.90 5.52 -15.96
C GLU A 91 9.87 6.56 -16.58
N GLY A 92 10.07 7.70 -15.89
CA GLY A 92 10.95 8.80 -16.29
C GLY A 92 12.19 8.95 -15.40
N ASN A 93 12.68 10.19 -15.28
CA ASN A 93 13.91 10.50 -14.53
C ASN A 93 13.66 10.83 -13.04
N ASP A 94 12.43 11.14 -12.66
CA ASP A 94 12.09 11.50 -11.29
C ASP A 94 11.96 10.24 -10.44
N GLY A 95 12.70 10.12 -9.34
CA GLY A 95 12.72 8.90 -8.52
C GLY A 95 11.35 8.47 -7.98
N THR A 96 11.25 7.22 -7.50
CA THR A 96 10.05 6.73 -6.82
C THR A 96 10.23 6.66 -5.31
N ILE A 97 9.16 6.92 -4.57
CA ILE A 97 9.10 6.83 -3.12
C ILE A 97 8.00 5.88 -2.65
N ALA A 98 8.12 5.38 -1.42
CA ALA A 98 7.05 4.69 -0.72
C ALA A 98 6.61 5.50 0.50
N LYS A 99 5.30 5.76 0.60
CA LYS A 99 4.65 6.39 1.76
C LYS A 99 3.97 5.32 2.59
N CYS A 100 4.26 5.29 3.88
CA CYS A 100 3.82 4.22 4.76
C CYS A 100 3.41 4.80 6.12
N GLU A 101 2.14 4.64 6.49
CA GLU A 101 1.57 5.21 7.71
C GLU A 101 0.80 4.14 8.49
N ASN A 102 1.06 4.07 9.81
CA ASN A 102 0.43 3.13 10.75
C ASN A 102 0.49 1.66 10.30
N VAL A 103 1.51 1.31 9.52
CA VAL A 103 1.71 -0.03 8.97
C VAL A 103 3.01 -0.61 9.50
N ARG A 104 2.94 -1.85 9.97
CA ARG A 104 4.13 -2.68 10.18
C ARG A 104 4.19 -3.70 9.06
N TYR A 105 5.19 -3.55 8.19
CA TYR A 105 5.45 -4.50 7.12
C TYR A 105 6.76 -5.23 7.38
N SER A 106 6.90 -6.36 6.71
CA SER A 106 8.16 -7.10 6.60
C SER A 106 8.51 -7.20 5.12
N ASN A 107 9.80 -7.29 4.82
CA ASN A 107 10.25 -7.46 3.46
C ASN A 107 11.35 -8.52 3.35
N SER A 108 11.44 -9.15 2.19
CA SER A 108 12.48 -10.13 1.86
C SER A 108 12.94 -9.92 0.41
N GLY A 109 14.19 -10.31 0.11
CA GLY A 109 14.75 -10.10 -1.22
C GLY A 109 14.89 -8.62 -1.61
N ARG A 110 14.67 -8.30 -2.89
CA ARG A 110 14.77 -6.93 -3.39
C ARG A 110 13.51 -6.14 -3.03
N PHE A 111 13.70 -4.96 -2.43
CA PHE A 111 12.58 -4.07 -2.11
C PHE A 111 12.94 -2.61 -2.43
N PHE A 112 12.26 -2.04 -3.43
CA PHE A 112 12.43 -0.66 -3.86
C PHE A 112 11.13 -0.13 -4.51
N PRO A 113 10.70 1.12 -4.20
CA PRO A 113 11.27 2.03 -3.22
C PRO A 113 10.95 1.59 -1.78
N LYS A 114 11.79 1.99 -0.82
CA LYS A 114 11.58 1.70 0.60
C LYS A 114 10.67 2.75 1.24
N CYS A 115 9.91 2.35 2.27
CA CYS A 115 9.15 3.31 3.07
C CYS A 115 10.09 4.37 3.63
N GLN A 116 9.74 5.64 3.44
CA GLN A 116 10.47 6.74 4.06
C GLN A 116 10.34 6.64 5.60
N PRO A 117 11.41 6.98 6.35
CA PRO A 117 11.39 6.97 7.82
C PRO A 117 10.34 7.90 8.42
#